data_AF-A0A4R8MZB4-F1
#
_entry.id   AF-A0A4R8MZB4-F1
#
_cell.length_a   1.000
_cell.length_b   1.000
_cell.length_c   1.000
_cell.angle_alpha   90.00
_cell.angle_beta   90.00
_cell.angle_gamma   90.00
#
_symmetry.space_group_name_H-M   'P 1'
#
loop_
_entity.id
_entity.type
_entity.pdbx_description
1 polymer ?
#
loop_
_entity_poly.entity_id
_entity_poly.type
_entity_poly.pdbx_seq_one_letter_code
_entity_poly.pdbx_strand_id
1 'polypeptide(L)'
;MLIDWLRIESLVDMNDPEDRAWLKEMITSLLENMATRIENLSRLLVSKEPKDLQAELHQIKGVAANFGLAALSEVVVKAEAFAKTGEIDASVEEGKKIAAIWESTRQELEKKFST
;
A
#
# COMPACT_ATOMS: atom_id res chain seq x y z
N MET A 1 -14.12 0.23 2.62
CA MET A 1 -13.71 -1.00 1.90
C MET A 1 -12.19 -0.96 1.75
N LEU A 2 -11.47 -2.03 2.11
CA LEU A 2 -10.00 -2.02 2.09
C LEU A 2 -9.44 -2.12 0.67
N ILE A 3 -10.00 -3.02 -0.13
CA ILE A 3 -9.54 -3.37 -1.48
C ILE A 3 -10.68 -3.14 -2.47
N ASP A 4 -10.37 -2.49 -3.58
CA ASP A 4 -11.21 -2.47 -4.78
C ASP A 4 -10.94 -3.75 -5.58
N TRP A 5 -11.75 -4.78 -5.33
CA TRP A 5 -11.61 -6.08 -5.98
C TRP A 5 -11.85 -6.02 -7.48
N LEU A 6 -12.74 -5.13 -7.95
CA LEU A 6 -12.98 -4.95 -9.38
C LEU A 6 -11.70 -4.45 -10.06
N ARG A 7 -10.95 -3.57 -9.40
CA ARG A 7 -9.66 -3.11 -9.91
C ARG A 7 -8.65 -4.24 -10.02
N ILE A 8 -8.48 -5.06 -8.99
CA ILE A 8 -7.54 -6.20 -9.01
C ILE A 8 -7.94 -7.23 -10.07
N GLU A 9 -9.21 -7.61 -10.11
CA GLU A 9 -9.71 -8.62 -11.06
C GLU A 9 -9.70 -8.09 -12.50
N SER A 10 -9.78 -6.78 -12.71
CA SER A 10 -9.62 -6.17 -14.05
C SER A 10 -8.19 -6.21 -14.61
N LEU A 11 -7.19 -6.61 -13.81
CA LEU A 11 -5.80 -6.69 -14.26
C LEU A 11 -5.57 -7.86 -15.23
N VAL A 12 -6.43 -8.88 -15.19
CA VAL A 12 -6.27 -10.15 -15.95
C VAL A 12 -7.63 -10.71 -16.37
N ASP A 13 -7.67 -11.66 -17.30
CA ASP A 13 -8.88 -12.46 -17.52
C ASP A 13 -8.99 -13.56 -16.45
N MET A 14 -9.93 -13.37 -15.51
CA MET A 14 -10.16 -14.34 -14.44
C MET A 14 -10.63 -15.71 -14.93
N ASN A 15 -11.09 -15.86 -16.18
CA ASN A 15 -11.47 -17.16 -16.75
C ASN A 15 -10.27 -17.95 -17.26
N ASP A 16 -9.15 -17.30 -17.57
CA ASP A 16 -7.94 -17.95 -18.04
C ASP A 16 -7.05 -18.42 -16.85
N PRO A 17 -6.72 -19.73 -16.75
CA PRO A 17 -5.83 -20.25 -15.73
C PRO A 17 -4.43 -19.62 -15.67
N GLU A 18 -3.84 -19.26 -16.81
CA GLU A 18 -2.49 -18.67 -16.86
C GLU A 18 -2.50 -17.26 -16.28
N ASP A 19 -3.49 -16.46 -16.68
CA ASP A 19 -3.75 -15.12 -16.17
C ASP A 19 -4.02 -15.12 -14.65
N ARG A 20 -4.77 -16.10 -14.14
CA ARG A 20 -4.96 -16.27 -12.68
C ARG A 20 -3.66 -16.62 -11.96
N ALA A 21 -2.80 -17.44 -12.55
CA ALA A 21 -1.51 -17.79 -11.96
C ALA A 21 -0.59 -16.55 -11.95
N TRP A 22 -0.57 -15.79 -13.03
CA TRP A 22 0.18 -14.54 -13.11
C TRP A 22 -0.29 -13.50 -12.11
N LEU A 23 -1.61 -13.35 -11.91
CA LEU A 23 -2.16 -12.47 -10.88
C LEU A 23 -1.67 -12.87 -9.48
N LYS A 24 -1.58 -14.17 -9.17
CA LYS A 24 -1.01 -14.62 -7.89
C LYS A 24 0.45 -14.20 -7.72
N GLU A 25 1.27 -14.32 -8.76
CA GLU A 25 2.67 -13.87 -8.74
C GLU A 25 2.78 -12.35 -8.52
N MET A 26 1.90 -11.57 -9.16
CA MET A 26 1.83 -10.12 -8.93
C MET A 26 1.47 -9.80 -7.49
N ILE A 27 0.49 -10.49 -6.90
CA ILE A 27 0.08 -10.29 -5.51
C ILE A 27 1.21 -10.68 -4.56
N THR A 28 1.92 -11.78 -4.81
CA THR A 28 3.13 -12.14 -4.04
C THR A 28 4.18 -11.03 -4.09
N SER A 29 4.47 -10.51 -5.27
CA SER A 29 5.42 -9.40 -5.46
C SER A 29 4.97 -8.12 -4.74
N LEU A 30 3.66 -7.83 -4.74
CA LEU A 30 3.06 -6.73 -3.98
C LEU A 30 3.29 -6.91 -2.48
N LEU A 31 3.02 -8.09 -1.94
CA LEU A 31 3.16 -8.40 -0.51
C LEU A 31 4.61 -8.20 -0.04
N GLU A 32 5.57 -8.72 -0.80
CA GLU A 32 7.01 -8.56 -0.52
C GLU A 32 7.46 -7.10 -0.61
N ASN A 33 7.02 -6.39 -1.66
CA ASN A 33 7.36 -4.98 -1.84
C ASN A 33 6.84 -4.14 -0.67
N MET A 34 5.57 -4.30 -0.34
CA MET A 34 4.93 -3.55 0.74
C MET A 34 5.53 -3.85 2.11
N ALA A 35 5.97 -5.08 2.37
CA ALA A 35 6.70 -5.39 3.61
C ALA A 35 7.94 -4.49 3.79
N THR A 36 8.73 -4.32 2.73
CA THR A 36 9.88 -3.41 2.73
C THR A 36 9.46 -1.95 2.94
N ARG A 37 8.38 -1.51 2.28
CA ARG A 37 7.86 -0.13 2.40
C ARG A 37 7.36 0.18 3.81
N ILE A 38 6.66 -0.74 4.46
CA ILE A 38 6.17 -0.57 5.82
C ILE A 38 7.32 -0.52 6.82
N GLU A 39 8.37 -1.33 6.62
CA GLU A 39 9.58 -1.27 7.45
C GLU A 39 10.29 0.09 7.32
N ASN A 40 10.48 0.58 6.09
CA ASN A 40 11.05 1.90 5.82
C ASN A 40 10.22 3.01 6.46
N LEU A 41 8.90 3.00 6.23
CA LEU A 41 7.99 3.99 6.78
C LEU A 41 8.07 4.02 8.31
N SER A 42 8.11 2.86 8.96
CA SER A 42 8.21 2.77 10.43
C SER A 42 9.44 3.49 10.97
N ARG A 43 10.59 3.39 10.29
CA ARG A 43 11.79 4.15 10.65
C ARG A 43 11.61 5.65 10.43
N LEU A 44 11.02 6.04 9.31
CA LEU A 44 10.84 7.45 8.90
C LEU A 44 9.83 8.19 9.77
N LEU A 45 8.82 7.49 10.30
CA LEU A 45 7.87 8.05 11.26
C LEU A 45 8.54 8.42 12.59
N VAL A 46 9.68 7.80 12.93
CA VAL A 46 10.48 8.11 14.12
C VAL A 46 11.49 9.20 13.83
N SER A 47 12.23 9.10 12.71
CA SER A 47 13.26 10.09 12.36
C SER A 47 12.67 11.44 11.95
N LYS A 48 11.43 11.45 11.44
CA LYS A 48 10.72 12.64 10.95
C LYS A 48 11.46 13.41 9.87
N GLU A 49 12.29 12.72 9.10
CA GLU A 49 13.04 13.33 7.98
C GLU A 49 12.07 13.67 6.83
N PRO A 50 11.83 14.97 6.54
CA PRO A 50 10.70 15.39 5.69
C PRO A 50 10.74 14.81 4.27
N LYS A 51 11.92 14.91 3.62
CA LYS A 51 12.10 14.50 2.22
C LYS A 51 11.97 12.99 2.06
N ASP A 52 12.55 12.24 2.97
CA ASP A 52 12.55 10.79 2.92
C ASP A 52 11.17 10.24 3.26
N LEU A 53 10.49 10.81 4.27
CA LEU A 53 9.10 10.48 4.59
C LEU A 53 8.17 10.74 3.39
N GLN A 54 8.29 11.91 2.75
CA GLN A 54 7.51 12.23 1.56
C GLN A 54 7.78 11.22 0.43
N ALA A 55 9.06 10.89 0.18
CA ALA A 55 9.44 9.96 -0.87
C ALA A 55 8.89 8.55 -0.63
N GLU A 56 8.97 8.04 0.61
CA GLU A 56 8.44 6.72 0.95
C GLU A 56 6.90 6.68 0.84
N LEU A 57 6.20 7.72 1.32
CA LEU A 57 4.76 7.86 1.14
C LEU A 57 4.36 7.92 -0.34
N HIS A 58 5.17 8.58 -1.18
CA HIS A 58 4.95 8.60 -2.62
C HIS A 58 5.04 7.20 -3.25
N GLN A 59 6.02 6.39 -2.84
CA GLN A 59 6.17 5.02 -3.30
C GLN A 59 4.97 4.16 -2.88
N ILE A 60 4.59 4.20 -1.60
CA ILE A 60 3.42 3.47 -1.09
C ILE A 60 2.14 3.87 -1.83
N LYS A 61 1.95 5.16 -2.12
CA LYS A 61 0.82 5.64 -2.90
C LYS A 61 0.76 5.02 -4.29
N GLY A 62 1.89 4.94 -4.99
CA GLY A 62 1.98 4.32 -6.31
C GLY A 62 1.56 2.85 -6.27
N VAL A 63 2.08 2.11 -5.30
CA VAL A 63 1.71 0.70 -5.09
C VAL A 63 0.21 0.55 -4.79
N ALA A 64 -0.30 1.33 -3.83
CA ALA A 64 -1.70 1.27 -3.44
C ALA A 64 -2.66 1.57 -4.61
N ALA A 65 -2.35 2.60 -5.42
CA ALA A 65 -3.16 2.97 -6.57
C ALA A 65 -3.13 1.91 -7.69
N ASN A 66 -1.97 1.31 -7.95
CA ASN A 66 -1.82 0.30 -9.00
C ASN A 66 -2.66 -0.96 -8.71
N PHE A 67 -2.74 -1.36 -7.45
CA PHE A 67 -3.42 -2.58 -7.02
C PHE A 67 -4.81 -2.34 -6.41
N GLY A 68 -5.36 -1.13 -6.49
CA GLY A 68 -6.69 -0.83 -5.95
C GLY A 68 -6.80 -0.98 -4.42
N LEU A 69 -5.72 -0.72 -3.67
CA LEU A 69 -5.71 -0.77 -2.20
C LEU A 69 -6.35 0.50 -1.62
N ALA A 70 -7.67 0.65 -1.84
CA ALA A 70 -8.42 1.89 -1.67
C ALA A 70 -8.21 2.58 -0.31
N ALA A 71 -8.35 1.85 0.80
CA ALA A 71 -8.17 2.43 2.14
C ALA A 71 -6.72 2.89 2.40
N LEU A 72 -5.76 2.14 1.86
CA LEU A 72 -4.34 2.50 1.96
C LEU A 72 -4.04 3.75 1.12
N SER A 73 -4.59 3.83 -0.10
CA SER A 73 -4.49 4.99 -0.98
C SER A 73 -5.02 6.26 -0.33
N GLU A 74 -6.15 6.20 0.37
CA GLU A 74 -6.73 7.37 1.05
C GLU A 74 -5.77 7.94 2.11
N VAL A 75 -5.30 7.09 3.03
CA VAL A 75 -4.44 7.50 4.13
C VAL A 75 -3.07 7.96 3.63
N VAL A 76 -2.47 7.28 2.66
CA VAL A 76 -1.15 7.64 2.16
C VAL A 76 -1.17 8.95 1.36
N VAL A 77 -2.24 9.22 0.59
CA VAL A 77 -2.42 10.51 -0.10
C VAL A 77 -2.48 11.65 0.90
N LYS A 78 -3.22 11.45 2.00
CA LYS A 78 -3.34 12.47 3.05
C LYS A 78 -2.03 12.69 3.79
N ALA A 79 -1.33 11.63 4.18
CA ALA A 79 -0.02 11.72 4.82
C ALA A 79 1.01 12.40 3.88
N GLU A 80 1.08 12.01 2.61
CA GLU A 80 1.99 12.61 1.63
C GLU A 80 1.68 14.11 1.41
N ALA A 81 0.40 14.52 1.46
CA ALA A 81 0.00 15.92 1.34
C ALA A 81 0.54 16.75 2.51
N PHE A 82 0.42 16.27 3.75
CA PHE A 82 1.02 16.93 4.92
C PHE A 82 2.54 16.99 4.83
N ALA A 83 3.21 15.93 4.38
CA ALA A 83 4.66 15.94 4.19
C ALA A 83 5.09 17.00 3.16
N LYS A 84 4.33 17.17 2.07
CA LYS A 84 4.59 18.18 1.03
C LYS A 84 4.43 19.62 1.52
N THR A 85 3.51 19.88 2.43
CA THR A 85 3.27 21.22 2.99
C THR A 85 4.18 21.53 4.18
N GLY A 86 5.02 20.59 4.61
CA GLY A 86 5.90 20.73 5.78
C GLY A 86 5.21 20.46 7.11
N GLU A 87 3.98 19.98 7.10
CA GLU A 87 3.21 19.59 8.30
C GLU A 87 3.62 18.18 8.76
N ILE A 88 4.91 18.01 9.10
CA ILE A 88 5.52 16.68 9.32
C ILE A 88 4.89 15.93 10.48
N ASP A 89 4.54 16.61 11.58
CA ASP A 89 3.86 15.96 12.70
C ASP A 89 2.48 15.41 12.28
N ALA A 90 1.72 16.16 11.48
CA ALA A 90 0.43 15.69 10.95
C ALA A 90 0.63 14.52 9.96
N SER A 91 1.67 14.57 9.13
CA SER A 91 2.06 13.46 8.25
C SER A 91 2.41 12.21 9.05
N VAL A 92 3.12 12.35 10.17
CA VAL A 92 3.51 11.23 11.04
C VAL A 92 2.29 10.63 11.71
N GLU A 93 1.40 11.44 12.28
CA GLU A 93 0.18 10.94 12.91
C GLU A 93 -0.75 10.22 11.91
N GLU A 94 -0.89 10.75 10.70
CA GLU A 94 -1.66 10.08 9.65
C GLU A 94 -0.95 8.80 9.17
N GLY A 95 0.38 8.85 8.98
CA GLY A 95 1.21 7.74 8.53
C GLY A 95 1.21 6.53 9.47
N LYS A 96 1.05 6.73 10.79
CA LYS A 96 0.92 5.63 11.78
C LYS A 96 -0.24 4.67 11.48
N LYS A 97 -1.29 5.14 10.78
CA LYS A 97 -2.45 4.31 10.43
C LYS A 97 -2.13 3.32 9.30
N ILE A 98 -1.13 3.61 8.47
CA ILE A 98 -0.80 2.85 7.26
C ILE A 98 -0.46 1.39 7.61
N ALA A 99 0.33 1.15 8.66
CA ALA A 99 0.72 -0.21 9.06
C ALA A 99 -0.47 -1.09 9.45
N ALA A 100 -1.43 -0.55 10.20
CA ALA A 100 -2.63 -1.29 10.62
C ALA A 100 -3.57 -1.59 9.44
N ILE A 101 -3.74 -0.63 8.53
CA ILE A 101 -4.54 -0.80 7.31
C ILE A 101 -3.87 -1.82 6.40
N TRP A 102 -2.55 -1.74 6.23
CA TRP A 102 -1.78 -2.72 5.46
C TRP A 102 -1.94 -4.12 6.03
N GLU A 103 -1.82 -4.30 7.34
CA GLU A 103 -1.96 -5.63 7.95
C GLU A 103 -3.34 -6.26 7.68
N SER A 104 -4.41 -5.48 7.77
CA SER A 104 -5.75 -5.97 7.43
C SER A 104 -5.89 -6.27 5.93
N THR A 105 -5.31 -5.42 5.08
CA THR A 105 -5.30 -5.59 3.62
C THR A 105 -4.51 -6.85 3.21
N ARG A 106 -3.35 -7.07 3.83
CA ARG A 106 -2.47 -8.23 3.64
C ARG A 106 -3.21 -9.52 3.94
N GLN A 107 -3.90 -9.59 5.07
CA GLN A 107 -4.69 -10.75 5.46
C GLN A 107 -5.81 -11.06 4.46
N GLU A 108 -6.50 -10.03 3.93
CA GLU A 108 -7.52 -10.23 2.89
C GLU A 108 -6.92 -10.76 1.57
N LEU A 109 -5.79 -10.21 1.13
CA LEU A 109 -5.06 -10.66 -0.06
C LEU A 109 -4.58 -12.11 0.10
N GLU A 110 -3.93 -12.42 1.20
CA GLU A 110 -3.46 -13.78 1.50
C GLU A 110 -4.64 -14.75 1.55
N LYS A 111 -5.74 -14.41 2.22
CA LYS A 111 -6.93 -15.27 2.27
C LYS A 111 -7.47 -15.58 0.87
N LYS A 112 -7.43 -14.63 -0.07
CA LYS A 112 -7.94 -14.82 -1.43
C LYS A 112 -6.97 -15.58 -2.34
N PHE A 113 -5.66 -15.39 -2.17
CA PHE A 113 -4.65 -15.90 -3.11
C PHE A 113 -3.76 -17.03 -2.58
N SER A 114 -3.88 -17.43 -1.30
CA SER A 114 -3.09 -18.53 -0.69
C SER A 114 -3.58 -19.94 -1.03
N THR A 115 -4.03 -20.19 -2.26
CA THR A 115 -4.44 -21.54 -2.73
C THR A 115 -3.79 -21.90 -4.03
#